data_AF-A0AAU2RHF4-F1
#
_entry.id   AF-A0AAU2RHF4-F1
#
_cell.length_a   1.000
_cell.length_b   1.000
_cell.length_c   1.000
_cell.angle_alpha   90.00
_cell.angle_beta   90.00
_cell.angle_gamma   90.00
#
_symmetry.space_group_name_H-M   'P 1'
#
loop_
_entity.id
_entity.type
_entity.pdbx_description
1 polymer ?
#
loop_
_entity_poly.entity_id
_entity_poly.type
_entity_poly.pdbx_seq_one_letter_code
_entity_poly.pdbx_strand_id
1 'polypeptide(L)'
;MSRTLQHKLHSRIEMATVIADLPLTTQQIEHLALELTGPVKALIAEATATTDEIVPVAYALAEHAGPVDRTITEYAGCRSSIHPEVEEDSPAALLALDMRSTQPDVTATDVPTRTHLTLTVQPQSLHGWIWWRRKFAVGSVLRHGSVVTGTGRYGEITVQLRGENAGDLLDARAVNRSTKKLQDVLAERPAGHPW
;
A
#
# COMPACT_ATOMS: atom_id res chain seq x y z
N MET A 1 9.27 -26.90 -5.66
CA MET A 1 8.94 -25.87 -6.67
C MET A 1 9.38 -24.48 -6.19
N SER A 2 10.43 -23.90 -6.78
CA SER A 2 10.83 -22.48 -6.60
C SER A 2 11.76 -21.92 -7.71
N ARG A 3 12.18 -22.73 -8.70
CA ARG A 3 13.11 -22.29 -9.76
C ARG A 3 12.59 -21.10 -10.59
N THR A 4 11.29 -21.06 -10.88
CA THR A 4 10.68 -19.97 -11.65
C THR A 4 10.70 -18.63 -10.91
N LEU A 5 10.58 -18.64 -9.57
CA LEU A 5 10.67 -17.43 -8.75
C LEU A 5 12.13 -16.94 -8.68
N GLN A 6 13.05 -17.88 -8.49
CA GLN A 6 14.49 -17.61 -8.46
C GLN A 6 14.99 -17.02 -9.79
N HIS A 7 14.57 -17.55 -10.94
CA HIS A 7 14.89 -16.98 -12.26
C HIS A 7 14.34 -15.57 -12.42
N LYS A 8 13.13 -15.31 -11.93
CA LYS A 8 12.53 -13.96 -11.98
C LYS A 8 13.27 -12.97 -11.08
N LEU A 9 13.69 -13.40 -9.89
CA LEU A 9 14.50 -12.59 -8.99
C LEU A 9 15.87 -12.30 -9.58
N HIS A 10 16.53 -13.32 -10.12
CA HIS A 10 17.83 -13.17 -10.80
C HIS A 10 17.76 -12.11 -11.90
N SER A 11 16.82 -12.22 -12.84
CA SER A 11 16.65 -11.24 -13.93
C SER A 11 16.29 -9.83 -13.43
N ARG A 12 15.56 -9.71 -12.32
CA ARG A 12 15.22 -8.41 -11.71
C ARG A 12 16.41 -7.76 -11.00
N ILE A 13 17.22 -8.55 -10.30
CA ILE A 13 18.43 -8.08 -9.61
C ILE A 13 19.47 -7.66 -10.64
N GLU A 14 19.68 -8.46 -11.69
CA GLU A 14 20.58 -8.15 -12.81
C GLU A 14 20.22 -6.80 -13.47
N MET A 15 18.94 -6.59 -13.76
CA MET A 15 18.47 -5.33 -14.33
C MET A 15 18.65 -4.15 -13.36
N ALA A 16 18.39 -4.34 -12.06
CA ALA A 16 18.60 -3.31 -11.05
C ALA A 16 20.09 -2.96 -10.88
N THR A 17 20.99 -3.94 -10.98
CA THR A 17 22.44 -3.71 -10.91
C THR A 17 22.97 -2.94 -12.11
N VAL A 18 22.46 -3.21 -13.30
CA VAL A 18 22.81 -2.47 -14.52
C VAL A 18 22.29 -1.02 -14.44
N ILE A 19 21.07 -0.80 -13.96
CA ILE A 19 20.48 0.55 -13.82
C ILE A 19 21.22 1.38 -12.76
N ALA A 20 21.61 0.75 -11.65
CA ALA A 20 22.28 1.41 -10.54
C ALA A 20 23.82 1.45 -10.68
N ASP A 21 24.36 0.97 -11.81
CA ASP A 21 25.80 0.82 -12.08
C ASP A 21 26.57 0.14 -10.93
N LEU A 22 25.94 -0.87 -10.32
CA LEU A 22 26.52 -1.59 -9.19
C LEU A 22 27.49 -2.64 -9.73
N PRO A 23 28.74 -2.70 -9.22
CA PRO A 23 29.77 -3.63 -9.70
C PRO A 23 29.56 -5.03 -9.12
N LEU A 24 28.38 -5.62 -9.34
CA LEU A 24 28.07 -6.97 -8.91
C LEU A 24 28.32 -7.96 -10.04
N THR A 25 29.04 -9.03 -9.73
CA THR A 25 29.31 -10.13 -10.65
C THR A 25 28.07 -11.04 -10.80
N THR A 26 27.98 -11.75 -11.92
CA THR A 26 26.89 -12.70 -12.19
C THR A 26 26.71 -13.73 -11.06
N GLN A 27 27.81 -14.22 -10.48
CA GLN A 27 27.78 -15.19 -9.38
C GLN A 27 27.22 -14.58 -8.08
N GLN A 28 27.48 -13.29 -7.81
CA GLN A 28 26.89 -12.57 -6.69
C GLN A 28 25.39 -12.34 -6.89
N ILE A 29 24.96 -12.05 -8.13
CA ILE A 29 23.55 -11.90 -8.49
C ILE A 29 22.79 -13.23 -8.32
N GLU A 30 23.39 -14.37 -8.70
CA GLU A 30 22.82 -15.70 -8.47
C GLU A 30 22.68 -16.03 -6.98
N HIS A 31 23.71 -15.75 -6.18
CA HIS A 31 23.67 -15.97 -4.74
C HIS A 31 22.59 -15.12 -4.06
N LEU A 32 22.49 -13.83 -4.43
CA LEU A 32 21.47 -12.92 -3.92
C LEU A 32 20.06 -13.39 -4.29
N ALA A 33 19.86 -13.86 -5.53
CA ALA A 33 18.58 -14.39 -5.97
C ALA A 33 18.16 -15.65 -5.19
N LEU A 34 19.11 -16.52 -4.84
CA LEU A 34 18.88 -17.69 -3.99
C LEU A 34 18.48 -17.30 -2.57
N GLU A 35 19.24 -16.41 -1.93
CA GLU A 35 18.97 -15.97 -0.56
C GLU A 35 17.63 -15.25 -0.45
N LEU A 36 17.29 -14.39 -1.43
CA LEU A 36 16.05 -13.62 -1.42
C LEU A 36 14.81 -14.43 -1.82
N THR A 37 14.98 -15.60 -2.45
CA THR A 37 13.86 -16.44 -2.90
C THR A 37 12.95 -16.87 -1.73
N GLY A 38 13.53 -17.27 -0.60
CA GLY A 38 12.77 -17.67 0.60
C GLY A 38 11.98 -16.52 1.23
N PRO A 39 12.64 -15.41 1.62
CA PRO A 39 12.00 -14.22 2.17
C PRO A 39 10.92 -13.63 1.26
N VAL A 40 11.19 -13.52 -0.05
CA VAL A 40 10.21 -13.01 -1.02
C VAL A 40 9.00 -13.94 -1.14
N LYS A 41 9.21 -15.27 -1.10
CA LYS A 41 8.10 -16.23 -1.10
C LYS A 41 7.23 -16.11 0.15
N ALA A 42 7.84 -15.92 1.32
CA ALA A 42 7.12 -15.70 2.58
C ALA A 42 6.29 -14.40 2.53
N LEU A 43 6.89 -13.30 2.05
CA LEU A 43 6.20 -12.02 1.86
C LEU A 43 5.03 -12.11 0.88
N ILE A 44 5.18 -12.87 -0.21
CA ILE A 44 4.09 -13.10 -1.17
C ILE A 44 2.98 -13.94 -0.53
N ALA A 45 3.32 -15.02 0.18
CA ALA A 45 2.35 -15.90 0.84
C ALA A 45 1.53 -15.14 1.90
N GLU A 46 2.21 -14.34 2.72
CA GLU A 46 1.59 -13.45 3.70
C GLU A 46 0.66 -12.44 3.02
N ALA A 47 1.12 -11.78 1.94
CA ALA A 47 0.31 -10.83 1.19
C ALA A 47 -0.92 -11.45 0.51
N THR A 48 -0.88 -12.74 0.14
CA THR A 48 -2.07 -13.48 -0.34
C THR A 48 -3.04 -13.81 0.77
N ALA A 49 -2.57 -14.19 1.97
CA ALA A 49 -3.45 -14.45 3.11
C ALA A 49 -4.18 -13.19 3.61
N THR A 50 -3.56 -12.01 3.50
CA THR A 50 -4.20 -10.73 3.88
C THR A 50 -5.23 -10.21 2.86
N THR A 51 -5.50 -10.94 1.76
CA THR A 51 -6.41 -10.51 0.70
C THR A 51 -7.86 -11.03 0.88
N ASP A 52 -8.08 -11.99 1.78
CA ASP A 52 -9.40 -12.65 1.94
C ASP A 52 -10.39 -11.92 2.88
N GLU A 53 -10.01 -10.78 3.48
CA GLU A 53 -10.89 -9.97 4.35
C GLU A 53 -11.28 -8.63 3.72
N ILE A 54 -11.87 -8.68 2.53
CA ILE A 54 -12.60 -7.53 1.96
C ILE A 54 -14.09 -7.86 2.07
N VAL A 55 -14.74 -7.38 3.14
CA VAL A 55 -16.18 -7.54 3.33
C VAL A 55 -16.89 -6.30 2.77
N PRO A 56 -17.74 -6.44 1.74
CA PRO A 56 -18.58 -5.33 1.30
C PRO A 56 -19.68 -5.11 2.33
N VAL A 57 -19.58 -4.03 3.10
CA VAL A 57 -20.64 -3.60 4.03
C VAL A 57 -21.14 -2.23 3.60
N ALA A 58 -22.43 -2.13 3.33
CA ALA A 58 -23.10 -0.87 3.03
C ALA A 58 -23.58 -0.23 4.34
N TYR A 59 -22.91 0.85 4.78
CA TYR A 59 -23.48 1.78 5.76
C TYR A 59 -23.17 3.23 5.39
N ALA A 60 -24.15 4.09 5.66
CA ALA A 60 -24.18 5.50 5.32
C ALA A 60 -23.04 6.28 6.00
N LEU A 61 -22.39 7.15 5.23
CA LEU A 61 -21.52 8.20 5.73
C LEU A 61 -22.28 9.04 6.77
N ALA A 62 -21.85 8.99 8.03
CA ALA A 62 -22.13 10.09 8.94
C ALA A 62 -21.20 11.24 8.53
N GLU A 63 -21.73 12.17 7.72
CA GLU A 63 -21.14 13.49 7.54
C GLU A 63 -21.10 14.18 8.92
N HIS A 64 -19.98 14.10 9.64
CA HIS A 64 -19.68 15.08 10.67
C HIS A 64 -19.10 16.33 9.99
N ALA A 65 -19.95 17.01 9.22
CA ALA A 65 -19.71 18.36 8.71
C ALA A 65 -20.39 19.37 9.66
N GLY A 66 -19.82 19.54 10.84
CA GLY A 66 -20.04 20.76 11.62
C GLY A 66 -19.12 21.87 11.09
N PRO A 67 -19.58 23.12 10.95
CA PRO A 67 -18.71 24.23 10.60
C PRO A 67 -17.84 24.52 11.81
N VAL A 68 -16.59 24.06 11.78
CA VAL A 68 -15.63 24.36 12.83
C VAL A 68 -14.54 25.20 12.19
N ASP A 69 -14.20 26.30 12.85
CA ASP A 69 -13.12 27.22 12.56
C ASP A 69 -11.78 26.47 12.63
N ARG A 70 -11.52 25.63 11.62
CA ARG A 70 -10.35 24.75 11.54
C ARG A 70 -9.26 25.51 10.82
N THR A 71 -8.10 25.63 11.47
CA THR A 71 -6.91 26.18 10.82
C THR A 71 -6.45 25.20 9.75
N ILE A 72 -6.74 25.53 8.49
CA ILE A 72 -6.24 24.79 7.33
C ILE A 72 -4.92 25.43 6.90
N THR A 73 -3.86 24.63 6.87
CA THR A 73 -2.56 25.03 6.38
C THR A 73 -2.19 24.16 5.18
N GLU A 74 -1.63 24.77 4.14
CA GLU A 74 -1.09 24.04 3.00
C GLU A 74 0.44 24.07 3.05
N TYR A 75 1.06 22.90 2.96
CA TYR A 75 2.51 22.77 2.94
C TYR A 75 2.93 21.71 1.92
N ALA A 76 3.78 22.08 0.97
CA ALA A 76 4.32 21.18 -0.06
C ALA A 76 3.25 20.36 -0.81
N GLY A 77 2.05 20.92 -1.03
CA GLY A 77 0.93 20.23 -1.68
C GLY A 77 0.10 19.32 -0.76
N CYS A 78 0.45 19.22 0.52
CA CYS A 78 -0.37 18.58 1.55
C CYS A 78 -1.26 19.59 2.26
N ARG A 79 -2.57 19.29 2.34
CA ARG A 79 -3.52 20.06 3.16
C ARG A 79 -3.56 19.52 4.59
N SER A 80 -3.30 20.37 5.58
CA SER A 80 -3.26 19.98 6.98
C SER A 80 -4.29 20.76 7.79
N SER A 81 -5.08 20.08 8.61
CA SER A 81 -6.00 20.69 9.55
C SER A 81 -5.86 20.09 10.95
N ILE A 82 -5.88 20.95 11.95
CA ILE A 82 -5.94 20.56 13.37
C ILE A 82 -7.19 21.19 13.95
N HIS A 83 -7.94 20.43 14.74
CA HIS A 83 -9.10 20.96 15.44
C HIS A 83 -8.66 22.04 16.45
N PRO A 84 -9.33 23.18 16.57
CA PRO A 84 -8.86 24.32 17.39
C PRO A 84 -8.69 24.00 18.88
N GLU A 85 -9.39 22.98 19.39
CA GLU A 85 -9.29 22.51 20.78
C GLU A 85 -8.14 21.50 21.01
N VAL A 86 -7.40 21.13 19.96
CA VAL A 86 -6.29 20.18 20.04
C VAL A 86 -4.98 20.94 20.02
N GLU A 87 -4.12 20.64 20.99
CA GLU A 87 -2.79 21.25 21.05
C GLU A 87 -1.89 20.76 19.91
N GLU A 88 -1.09 21.67 19.35
CA GLU A 88 -0.17 21.38 18.23
C GLU A 88 0.94 20.38 18.59
N ASP A 89 1.24 20.23 19.88
CA ASP A 89 2.20 19.26 20.44
C ASP A 89 1.55 17.94 20.85
N SER A 90 0.24 17.76 20.59
CA SER A 90 -0.44 16.51 20.86
C SER A 90 0.13 15.35 20.02
N PRO A 91 0.04 14.10 20.50
CA PRO A 91 0.61 12.95 19.80
C PRO A 91 0.13 12.81 18.34
N ALA A 92 -1.16 13.03 18.08
CA ALA A 92 -1.71 12.99 16.73
C ALA A 92 -1.25 14.15 15.85
N ALA A 93 -1.08 15.36 16.41
CA ALA A 93 -0.55 16.52 15.70
C ALA A 93 0.93 16.36 15.33
N LEU A 94 1.75 15.81 16.25
CA LEU A 94 3.14 15.48 15.99
C LEU A 94 3.28 14.40 14.91
N LEU A 95 2.41 13.37 14.94
CA LEU A 95 2.38 12.36 13.89
C LEU A 95 1.97 12.96 12.54
N ALA A 96 0.97 13.84 12.52
CA ALA A 96 0.54 14.54 11.30
C ALA A 96 1.68 15.38 10.69
N LEU A 97 2.41 16.11 11.54
CA LEU A 97 3.58 16.89 11.14
C LEU A 97 4.70 15.99 10.57
N ASP A 98 5.03 14.89 11.25
CA ASP A 98 6.04 13.95 10.77
C ASP A 98 5.66 13.33 9.42
N MET A 99 4.40 12.91 9.26
CA MET A 99 3.91 12.33 8.01
C MET A 99 3.95 13.33 6.86
N ARG A 100 3.43 14.55 7.04
CA ARG A 100 3.43 15.57 5.96
C ARG A 100 4.84 16.03 5.59
N SER A 101 5.80 15.98 6.51
CA SER A 101 7.17 16.43 6.27
C SER A 101 8.07 15.35 5.68
N THR A 102 7.82 14.07 5.94
CA THR A 102 8.70 12.96 5.52
C THR A 102 8.15 12.12 4.38
N GLN A 103 6.84 12.13 4.13
CA GLN A 103 6.19 11.24 3.18
C GLN A 103 5.57 12.05 2.03
N PRO A 104 6.10 11.95 0.79
CA PRO A 104 5.66 12.77 -0.34
C PRO A 104 4.29 12.34 -0.90
N ASP A 105 3.83 11.14 -0.55
CA ASP A 105 2.53 10.61 -0.94
C ASP A 105 1.40 11.01 0.01
N VAL A 106 1.67 11.76 1.08
CA VAL A 106 0.65 12.34 1.96
C VAL A 106 0.06 13.58 1.31
N THR A 107 -1.23 13.56 1.02
CA THR A 107 -1.96 14.67 0.38
C THR A 107 -2.83 15.44 1.35
N ALA A 108 -3.27 14.81 2.45
CA ALA A 108 -3.93 15.52 3.53
C ALA A 108 -3.75 14.89 4.91
N THR A 109 -3.79 15.73 5.95
CA THR A 109 -3.84 15.34 7.36
C THR A 109 -4.97 16.11 8.05
N ASP A 110 -5.79 15.43 8.84
CA ASP A 110 -6.81 16.06 9.70
C ASP A 110 -6.74 15.46 11.10
N VAL A 111 -6.55 16.31 12.11
CA VAL A 111 -6.41 15.92 13.52
C VAL A 111 -7.66 16.35 14.29
N PRO A 112 -8.69 15.49 14.37
CA PRO A 112 -9.93 15.83 15.09
C PRO A 112 -9.77 15.79 16.61
N THR A 113 -8.86 14.96 17.14
CA THR A 113 -8.60 14.85 18.59
C THR A 113 -7.11 14.62 18.84
N ARG A 114 -6.67 14.72 20.11
CA ARG A 114 -5.28 14.49 20.53
C ARG A 114 -4.71 13.11 20.14
N THR A 115 -5.57 12.12 19.92
CA THR A 115 -5.21 10.72 19.65
C THR A 115 -5.82 10.17 18.36
N HIS A 116 -6.45 11.00 17.55
CA HIS A 116 -7.04 10.56 16.27
C HIS A 116 -6.47 11.38 15.13
N LEU A 117 -6.05 10.68 14.08
CA LEU A 117 -5.53 11.26 12.85
C LEU A 117 -6.25 10.65 11.66
N THR A 118 -6.83 11.49 10.82
CA THR A 118 -7.22 11.13 9.46
C THR A 118 -6.06 11.45 8.53
N LEU A 119 -5.54 10.43 7.85
CA LEU A 119 -4.42 10.56 6.93
C LEU A 119 -4.87 10.19 5.52
N THR A 120 -4.79 11.14 4.60
CA THR A 120 -5.03 10.91 3.17
C THR A 120 -3.70 10.78 2.44
N VAL A 121 -3.56 9.69 1.70
CA VAL A 121 -2.36 9.33 0.94
C VAL A 121 -2.73 9.00 -0.49
N GLN A 122 -1.85 9.30 -1.43
CA GLN A 122 -1.98 8.97 -2.84
C GLN A 122 -0.87 7.99 -3.25
N PRO A 123 -1.01 6.69 -2.91
CA PRO A 123 -0.02 5.68 -3.26
C PRO A 123 0.14 5.57 -4.78
N GLN A 124 1.39 5.57 -5.25
CA GLN A 124 1.71 5.41 -6.67
C GLN A 124 1.79 3.94 -7.11
N SER A 125 1.75 3.02 -6.15
CA SER A 125 1.82 1.58 -6.41
C SER A 125 1.09 0.81 -5.33
N LEU A 126 0.67 -0.42 -5.66
CA LEU A 126 0.04 -1.29 -4.67
C LEU A 126 0.99 -1.65 -3.52
N HIS A 127 2.29 -1.72 -3.79
CA HIS A 127 3.29 -1.92 -2.73
C HIS A 127 3.29 -0.76 -1.74
N GLY A 128 3.23 0.49 -2.25
CA GLY A 128 3.09 1.68 -1.40
C GLY A 128 1.81 1.63 -0.57
N TRP A 129 0.68 1.24 -1.16
CA TRP A 129 -0.57 1.07 -0.42
C TRP A 129 -0.46 0.01 0.69
N ILE A 130 0.15 -1.14 0.41
CA ILE A 130 0.35 -2.21 1.41
C ILE A 130 1.28 -1.75 2.53
N TRP A 131 2.33 -0.99 2.19
CA TRP A 131 3.24 -0.41 3.17
C TRP A 131 2.49 0.50 4.15
N TRP A 132 1.62 1.39 3.67
CA TRP A 132 0.79 2.24 4.53
C TRP A 132 -0.13 1.45 5.45
N ARG A 133 -0.80 0.43 4.91
CA ARG A 133 -1.63 -0.46 5.73
C ARG A 133 -0.82 -1.13 6.84
N ARG A 134 0.40 -1.58 6.54
CA ARG A 134 1.28 -2.21 7.55
C ARG A 134 1.78 -1.19 8.57
N LYS A 135 2.22 -0.01 8.14
CA LYS A 135 2.71 1.07 9.02
C LYS A 135 1.68 1.45 10.09
N PHE A 136 0.40 1.42 9.73
CA PHE A 136 -0.70 1.76 10.64
C PHE A 136 -1.53 0.55 11.08
N ALA A 137 -1.04 -0.68 10.93
CA ALA A 137 -1.76 -1.90 11.34
C ALA A 137 -3.24 -1.93 10.86
N VAL A 138 -3.50 -1.45 9.65
CA VAL A 138 -4.84 -1.40 9.04
C VAL A 138 -5.19 -2.79 8.49
N GLY A 139 -6.02 -3.51 9.26
CA GLY A 139 -6.56 -4.81 8.90
C GLY A 139 -7.60 -4.71 7.78
N SER A 140 -8.86 -4.48 8.13
CA SER A 140 -9.96 -4.37 7.18
C SER A 140 -9.98 -3.01 6.48
N VAL A 141 -10.32 -3.01 5.19
CA VAL A 141 -10.48 -1.79 4.40
C VAL A 141 -11.84 -1.75 3.72
N LEU A 142 -12.44 -0.57 3.69
CA LEU A 142 -13.64 -0.22 2.95
C LEU A 142 -13.22 0.39 1.61
N ARG A 143 -13.98 0.09 0.55
CA ARG A 143 -13.70 0.61 -0.78
C ARG A 143 -14.90 1.38 -1.32
N HIS A 144 -14.63 2.57 -1.85
CA HIS A 144 -15.60 3.39 -2.56
C HIS A 144 -14.97 3.93 -3.86
N GLY A 145 -15.23 3.24 -4.97
CA GLY A 145 -14.60 3.56 -6.26
C GLY A 145 -13.08 3.40 -6.22
N SER A 146 -12.37 4.48 -6.56
CA SER A 146 -10.90 4.57 -6.54
C SER A 146 -10.33 4.84 -5.14
N VAL A 147 -11.17 5.19 -4.17
CA VAL A 147 -10.76 5.48 -2.79
C VAL A 147 -10.91 4.23 -1.92
N VAL A 148 -9.89 3.96 -1.12
CA VAL A 148 -9.91 2.89 -0.11
C VAL A 148 -9.67 3.51 1.26
N THR A 149 -10.51 3.21 2.23
CA THR A 149 -10.38 3.69 3.60
C THR A 149 -10.20 2.52 4.56
N GLY A 150 -9.49 2.73 5.65
CA GLY A 150 -9.35 1.73 6.70
C GLY A 150 -8.95 2.40 8.01
N THR A 151 -9.26 1.75 9.12
CA THR A 151 -8.88 2.25 10.45
C THR A 151 -7.83 1.33 11.04
N GLY A 152 -6.81 1.91 11.64
CA GLY A 152 -5.71 1.21 12.26
C GLY A 152 -5.11 2.03 13.41
N ARG A 153 -3.89 1.70 13.81
CA ARG A 153 -3.20 2.33 14.95
C ARG A 153 -1.72 2.59 14.68
N TYR A 154 -1.21 3.63 15.33
CA TYR A 154 0.22 3.91 15.47
C TYR A 154 0.52 4.18 16.94
N GLY A 155 0.97 3.14 17.66
CA GLY A 155 1.01 3.17 19.12
C GLY A 155 -0.38 3.44 19.70
N GLU A 156 -0.53 4.53 20.44
CA GLU A 156 -1.79 4.97 21.06
C GLU A 156 -2.71 5.79 20.13
N ILE A 157 -2.23 6.14 18.93
CA ILE A 157 -2.98 6.99 18.00
C ILE A 157 -3.85 6.13 17.09
N THR A 158 -5.14 6.42 17.03
CA THR A 158 -6.05 5.86 16.04
C THR A 158 -5.84 6.57 14.70
N VAL A 159 -5.58 5.81 13.64
CA VAL A 159 -5.34 6.36 12.30
C VAL A 159 -6.44 5.91 11.35
N GLN A 160 -7.20 6.87 10.82
CA GLN A 160 -8.10 6.65 9.69
C GLN A 160 -7.31 6.91 8.40
N LEU A 161 -6.88 5.84 7.75
CA LEU A 161 -6.11 5.90 6.51
C LEU A 161 -7.06 5.95 5.31
N ARG A 162 -6.84 6.91 4.42
CA ARG A 162 -7.54 7.06 3.15
C ARG A 162 -6.54 7.03 1.99
N GLY A 163 -6.58 5.96 1.20
CA GLY A 163 -5.80 5.82 -0.03
C GLY A 163 -6.59 6.31 -1.24
N GLU A 164 -6.20 7.47 -1.77
CA GLU A 164 -6.67 7.95 -3.07
C GLU A 164 -6.00 7.14 -4.19
N ASN A 165 -6.77 6.72 -5.20
CA ASN A 165 -6.36 5.80 -6.29
C ASN A 165 -5.99 4.37 -5.86
N ALA A 166 -6.04 4.05 -4.56
CA ALA A 166 -5.76 2.70 -4.06
C ALA A 166 -6.75 1.66 -4.65
N GLY A 167 -7.98 2.06 -4.95
CA GLY A 167 -8.98 1.20 -5.60
C GLY A 167 -8.56 0.78 -7.01
N ASP A 168 -8.05 1.71 -7.80
CA ASP A 168 -7.62 1.46 -9.18
C ASP A 168 -6.39 0.55 -9.21
N LEU A 169 -5.48 0.72 -8.24
CA LEU A 169 -4.31 -0.15 -8.06
C LEU A 169 -4.71 -1.59 -7.72
N LEU A 170 -5.78 -1.78 -6.95
CA LEU A 170 -6.33 -3.09 -6.62
C LEU A 170 -6.98 -3.73 -7.85
N ASP A 171 -7.71 -2.96 -8.66
CA ASP A 171 -8.33 -3.42 -9.90
C ASP A 171 -7.29 -3.83 -10.94
N ALA A 172 -6.27 -3.01 -11.15
CA ALA A 172 -5.16 -3.33 -12.06
C ALA A 172 -4.51 -4.68 -11.67
N ARG A 173 -4.36 -4.96 -10.37
CA ARG A 173 -3.86 -6.27 -9.89
C ARG A 173 -4.87 -7.40 -10.12
N ALA A 174 -6.16 -7.16 -9.96
CA ALA A 174 -7.19 -8.15 -10.22
C ALA A 174 -7.20 -8.55 -11.71
N VAL A 175 -7.18 -7.57 -12.61
CA VAL A 175 -7.09 -7.77 -14.07
C VAL A 175 -5.82 -8.55 -14.42
N ASN A 176 -4.66 -8.14 -13.91
CA ASN A 176 -3.38 -8.82 -14.16
C ASN A 176 -3.35 -10.28 -13.66
N ARG A 177 -4.08 -10.61 -12.59
CA ARG A 177 -4.22 -11.99 -12.13
C ARG A 177 -5.11 -12.81 -13.06
N SER A 178 -6.22 -12.24 -13.50
CA SER A 178 -7.16 -12.91 -14.42
C SER A 178 -6.54 -13.16 -15.80
N THR A 179 -5.83 -12.18 -16.35
CA THR A 179 -5.13 -12.33 -17.64
C THR A 179 -4.02 -13.38 -17.55
N LYS A 180 -3.24 -13.38 -16.48
CA LYS A 180 -2.22 -14.41 -16.25
C LYS A 180 -2.82 -15.81 -16.11
N LYS A 181 -3.93 -15.96 -15.38
CA LYS A 181 -4.64 -17.23 -15.25
C LYS A 181 -5.16 -17.74 -16.60
N LEU A 182 -5.69 -16.84 -17.44
CA LEU A 182 -6.12 -17.19 -18.81
C LEU A 182 -4.93 -17.60 -19.70
N GLN A 183 -3.79 -16.91 -19.58
CA GLN A 183 -2.57 -17.27 -20.32
C GLN A 183 -2.03 -18.63 -19.88
N ASP A 184 -2.00 -18.92 -18.57
CA ASP A 184 -1.56 -20.22 -18.04
C ASP A 184 -2.50 -21.35 -18.52
N VAL A 185 -3.83 -21.13 -18.53
CA VAL A 185 -4.82 -22.11 -19.06
C VAL A 185 -4.68 -22.32 -20.58
N LEU A 186 -4.39 -21.26 -21.34
CA LEU A 186 -4.17 -21.37 -22.78
C LEU A 186 -2.82 -22.03 -23.13
N ALA A 187 -1.81 -21.85 -22.28
CA ALA A 187 -0.51 -22.50 -22.41
C ALA A 187 -0.54 -24.00 -22.03
N GLU A 188 -1.51 -24.43 -21.21
CA GLU A 188 -1.72 -25.82 -20.80
C GLU A 188 -2.55 -26.66 -21.80
N ARG A 189 -2.97 -26.13 -22.96
CA ARG A 189 -3.56 -26.96 -24.03
C ARG A 189 -2.47 -27.86 -24.65
N PRO A 190 -2.53 -29.20 -24.50
CA PRO A 190 -1.53 -30.05 -25.12
C PRO A 190 -1.72 -30.05 -26.64
N ALA A 191 -0.66 -29.63 -27.35
CA ALA A 191 -0.48 -29.99 -28.74
C ALA A 191 -0.30 -31.51 -28.81
N GLY A 192 -1.36 -32.24 -29.16
CA GLY A 192 -1.25 -33.67 -29.45
C GLY A 192 -2.52 -34.47 -29.17
N HIS A 193 -3.38 -34.57 -30.17
CA HIS A 193 -4.00 -35.86 -30.51
C HIS A 193 -4.20 -35.90 -32.02
N PRO A 194 -3.47 -36.76 -32.76
CA PRO A 194 -3.82 -37.09 -34.12
C PRO A 194 -4.92 -38.16 -34.09
N TRP A 195 -6.02 -37.87 -34.77
CA TRP A 195 -6.86 -38.88 -35.42
C TRP A 195 -6.97 -38.48 -36.88
#